data_AF-A0A1I1YQU4-F1
#
_entry.id   AF-A0A1I1YQU4-F1
#
_cell.length_a   1.000
_cell.length_b   1.000
_cell.length_c   1.000
_cell.angle_alpha   90.00
_cell.angle_beta   90.00
_cell.angle_gamma   90.00
#
_symmetry.space_group_name_H-M   'P 1'
#
loop_
_entity.id
_entity.type
_entity.pdbx_description
1 polymer ?
#
loop_
_entity_poly.entity_id
_entity_poly.type
_entity_poly.pdbx_seq_one_letter_code
_entity_poly.pdbx_strand_id
1 'polypeptide(L)'
;MAAGEATDTGDSDRSDSGRRDRTREDAGTTTITPTTNDVPGPLDRSERRQLALVRRFGTTGALLLAFAALGAGAAPVDNPISGIRVLSLPARMPTVAMACAWLGMLMVVIGWLWLGRLALPGRSRLVSHTQLGRTIVMWGFPLAIAPPLFSRDMYAYLAQSAVAASGADPYEFGPSEALGVDNPLTGNVPNIWRDTPAPYGPLFLMFGRGIAAIVGENIVFGVLLWRVVMLLSLALAVWAIPHLARRCGVPPVCALWLCAANPIVLFHVVSGMHNEALLMGLMLAGIELGLRLPRPVGLVVGSVVIVVAGAVKPPAFIALGFLGMYLARRRGGRLTDLLLVAAAMVAVFLATMTVITVTSGWGLGWLETFDVPNRIKTWLAPMTAVGMFGGGGVSMLLRLGNHTDAMLSITKVIGYGISALVCLRLLWTSFRGRIEPLTGLGITLGAVALLGPVLHPWYLLWALAPLAVSTNDSRFRVVTIAISASVALLVPPTGAGYVLRYYMIPFAVIAALIAFAVILPLTRGRVPRLLPTRRNRATVESH
;
A
#
# COMPACT_ATOMS: atom_id res chain seq x y z
N MET A 1 0.11 44.12 66.87
CA MET A 1 0.96 43.72 65.73
C MET A 1 0.76 44.75 64.63
N ALA A 2 1.87 45.37 64.23
CA ALA A 2 2.09 46.56 63.39
C ALA A 2 1.16 46.70 62.16
N ALA A 3 0.48 47.84 61.94
CA ALA A 3 0.95 49.14 61.36
C ALA A 3 1.08 49.07 59.82
N GLY A 4 0.69 50.03 58.98
CA GLY A 4 0.13 51.38 59.10
C GLY A 4 -0.70 51.71 57.83
N GLU A 5 -1.61 52.69 57.85
CA GLU A 5 -1.39 54.09 57.40
C GLU A 5 -0.96 54.21 55.91
N ALA A 6 -1.50 55.08 55.06
CA ALA A 6 -2.40 56.22 55.22
C ALA A 6 -3.08 56.60 53.88
N THR A 7 -4.18 57.32 54.06
CA THR A 7 -4.89 58.31 53.22
C THR A 7 -4.25 58.80 51.92
N ASP A 8 -5.09 59.00 50.90
CA ASP A 8 -4.92 60.11 49.95
C ASP A 8 -6.26 60.81 49.65
N THR A 9 -6.18 62.12 49.57
CA THR A 9 -7.25 63.13 49.50
C THR A 9 -6.97 64.03 48.30
N GLY A 10 -8.01 64.57 47.66
CA GLY A 10 -7.85 65.86 46.96
C GLY A 10 -8.22 65.88 45.48
N ASP A 11 -9.52 66.07 45.29
CA ASP A 11 -10.23 66.97 44.36
C ASP A 11 -9.45 68.00 43.48
N SER A 12 -10.02 68.18 42.27
CA SER A 12 -10.02 69.38 41.39
C SER A 12 -8.68 69.84 40.79
N ASP A 13 -8.56 70.44 39.60
CA ASP A 13 -9.48 71.22 38.76
C ASP A 13 -8.88 71.36 37.32
N ARG A 14 -9.73 71.72 36.36
CA ARG A 14 -9.45 72.46 35.09
C ARG A 14 -8.63 71.81 33.95
N SER A 15 -9.26 71.49 32.82
CA SER A 15 -9.51 72.35 31.63
C SER A 15 -8.27 72.64 30.78
N ASP A 16 -8.25 72.19 29.52
CA ASP A 16 -8.51 73.05 28.35
C ASP A 16 -7.96 72.44 27.03
N SER A 17 -8.68 72.81 25.99
CA SER A 17 -8.56 72.74 24.53
C SER A 17 -7.25 72.43 23.78
N GLY A 18 -7.46 71.96 22.55
CA GLY A 18 -6.49 72.00 21.44
C GLY A 18 -5.67 70.72 21.33
N ARG A 19 -5.44 70.09 20.18
CA ARG A 19 -5.32 70.62 18.83
C ARG A 19 -5.26 69.40 17.91
N ARG A 20 -6.01 69.43 16.81
CA ARG A 20 -5.86 68.47 15.71
C ARG A 20 -4.45 68.63 15.15
N ASP A 21 -3.65 67.57 15.19
CA ASP A 21 -2.46 67.48 14.36
C ASP A 21 -2.54 66.25 13.47
N ARG A 22 -2.39 66.52 12.17
CA ARG A 22 -2.43 65.55 11.09
C ARG A 22 -1.06 64.89 11.03
N THR A 23 -0.98 63.61 11.38
CA THR A 23 0.20 62.79 11.10
C THR A 23 -0.14 61.74 10.05
N ARG A 24 0.49 61.95 8.88
CA ARG A 24 0.89 61.01 7.84
C ARG A 24 0.47 59.55 8.04
N GLU A 25 -0.33 59.05 7.10
CA GLU A 25 -0.39 57.63 6.74
C GLU A 25 1.01 57.17 6.32
N ASP A 26 1.69 56.46 7.22
CA ASP A 26 2.83 55.63 6.89
C ASP A 26 2.35 54.19 6.62
N ALA A 27 2.97 53.58 5.62
CA ALA A 27 2.62 52.31 5.02
C ALA A 27 2.46 51.17 6.04
N GLY A 28 1.22 50.83 6.37
CA GLY A 28 0.87 49.61 7.08
C GLY A 28 0.99 48.39 6.16
N THR A 29 2.21 47.87 6.01
CA THR A 29 2.42 46.50 5.55
C THR A 29 1.63 45.61 6.50
N THR A 30 0.53 45.03 6.01
CA THR A 30 -0.27 44.08 6.77
C THR A 30 0.59 42.83 6.96
N THR A 31 1.40 42.83 8.01
CA THR A 31 2.06 41.64 8.49
C THR A 31 0.95 40.71 8.95
N ILE A 32 0.49 39.84 8.04
CA ILE A 32 -0.34 38.70 8.38
C ILE A 32 0.54 37.82 9.27
N THR A 33 0.45 38.05 10.57
CA THR A 33 0.93 37.11 11.58
C THR A 33 0.18 35.81 11.33
N PRO A 34 0.87 34.70 10.97
CA PRO A 34 0.19 33.43 10.80
C PRO A 34 -0.38 33.05 12.18
N THR A 35 -1.69 33.08 12.30
CA THR A 35 -2.38 32.70 13.54
C THR A 35 -2.00 31.27 13.88
N THR A 36 -1.59 31.06 15.13
CA THR A 36 -1.12 29.83 15.76
C THR A 36 -2.18 28.71 15.88
N ASN A 37 -3.12 28.59 14.93
CA ASN A 37 -4.30 27.71 15.01
C ASN A 37 -4.41 26.62 13.91
N ASP A 38 -3.32 26.29 13.21
CA ASP A 38 -3.37 25.34 12.07
C ASP A 38 -3.40 23.85 12.44
N VAL A 39 -3.55 23.50 13.73
CA VAL A 39 -3.73 22.10 14.16
C VAL A 39 -5.21 21.78 14.23
N PRO A 40 -5.74 20.87 13.37
CA PRO A 40 -7.15 20.51 13.41
C PRO A 40 -7.56 19.94 14.77
N GLY A 41 -8.68 20.42 15.28
CA GLY A 41 -9.27 19.94 16.53
C GLY A 41 -9.83 18.52 16.42
N PRO A 42 -10.21 17.91 17.56
CA PRO A 42 -10.86 16.60 17.57
C PRO A 42 -12.26 16.67 16.97
N LEU A 43 -12.74 15.56 16.40
CA LEU A 43 -14.11 15.41 15.92
C LEU A 43 -15.14 15.75 17.00
N ASP A 44 -16.22 16.45 16.62
CA ASP A 44 -17.35 16.75 17.49
C ASP A 44 -18.30 15.56 17.69
N ARG A 45 -19.38 15.77 18.45
CA ARG A 45 -20.36 14.72 18.74
C ARG A 45 -21.06 14.19 17.49
N SER A 46 -21.33 15.04 16.50
CA SER A 46 -21.98 14.65 15.24
C SER A 46 -21.02 13.85 14.36
N GLU A 47 -19.80 14.36 14.17
CA GLU A 47 -18.74 13.70 13.39
C GLU A 47 -18.32 12.36 14.02
N ARG A 48 -18.30 12.24 15.35
CA ARG A 48 -18.08 10.95 16.04
C ARG A 48 -19.19 9.94 15.76
N ARG A 49 -20.45 10.38 15.69
CA ARG A 49 -21.58 9.50 15.31
C ARG A 49 -21.46 9.06 13.85
N GLN A 50 -21.10 9.98 12.95
CA GLN A 50 -20.81 9.67 11.55
C GLN A 50 -19.69 8.63 11.44
N LEU A 51 -18.57 8.84 12.14
CA LEU A 51 -17.45 7.90 12.18
C LEU A 51 -17.88 6.52 12.69
N ALA A 52 -18.69 6.45 13.75
CA ALA A 52 -19.17 5.18 14.28
C ALA A 52 -20.01 4.41 13.25
N LEU A 53 -20.87 5.10 12.49
CA LEU A 53 -21.66 4.50 11.42
C LEU A 53 -20.77 4.04 10.27
N VAL A 54 -19.85 4.89 9.79
CA VAL A 54 -18.88 4.54 8.73
C VAL A 54 -18.07 3.31 9.11
N ARG A 55 -17.59 3.25 10.36
CA ARG A 55 -16.82 2.10 10.86
C ARG A 55 -17.65 0.83 10.85
N ARG A 56 -18.86 0.86 11.41
CA ARG A 56 -19.78 -0.29 11.43
C ARG A 56 -20.13 -0.75 10.02
N PHE A 57 -20.41 0.18 9.11
CA PHE A 57 -20.72 -0.12 7.71
C PHE A 57 -19.59 -0.87 7.02
N GLY A 58 -18.35 -0.36 7.12
CA GLY A 58 -17.19 -1.06 6.57
C GLY A 58 -16.91 -2.40 7.26
N THR A 59 -17.11 -2.51 8.59
CA THR A 59 -16.97 -3.78 9.32
C THR A 59 -18.01 -4.81 8.88
N THR A 60 -19.26 -4.42 8.66
CA THR A 60 -20.27 -5.30 8.09
C THR A 60 -19.86 -5.77 6.70
N GLY A 61 -19.32 -4.88 5.86
CA GLY A 61 -18.76 -5.26 4.55
C GLY A 61 -17.61 -6.26 4.66
N ALA A 62 -16.68 -6.05 5.59
CA ALA A 62 -15.55 -6.95 5.83
C ALA A 62 -16.00 -8.32 6.38
N LEU A 63 -17.01 -8.37 7.24
CA LEU A 63 -17.62 -9.61 7.74
C LEU A 63 -18.36 -10.37 6.64
N LEU A 64 -19.11 -9.66 5.79
CA LEU A 64 -19.74 -10.23 4.60
C LEU A 64 -18.70 -10.86 3.67
N LEU A 65 -17.58 -10.16 3.43
CA LEU A 65 -16.46 -10.68 2.66
C LEU A 65 -15.84 -11.92 3.30
N ALA A 66 -15.58 -11.88 4.61
CA ALA A 66 -15.02 -13.01 5.35
C ALA A 66 -15.91 -14.26 5.28
N PHE A 67 -17.22 -14.08 5.39
CA PHE A 67 -18.20 -15.16 5.22
C PHE A 67 -18.26 -15.65 3.76
N ALA A 68 -18.28 -14.73 2.80
CA ALA A 68 -18.29 -15.04 1.39
C ALA A 68 -17.03 -15.80 0.94
N ALA A 69 -15.88 -15.55 1.58
CA ALA A 69 -14.62 -16.25 1.29
C ALA A 69 -14.70 -17.78 1.45
N LEU A 70 -15.62 -18.28 2.27
CA LEU A 70 -15.88 -19.71 2.42
C LEU A 70 -16.42 -20.38 1.15
N GLY A 71 -16.98 -19.60 0.20
CA GLY A 71 -17.53 -20.12 -1.06
C GLY A 71 -17.05 -19.42 -2.33
N ALA A 72 -16.61 -18.17 -2.23
CA ALA A 72 -16.12 -17.34 -3.33
C ALA A 72 -14.62 -17.00 -3.19
N GLY A 73 -13.95 -17.48 -2.13
CA GLY A 73 -12.53 -17.29 -1.92
C GLY A 73 -11.67 -18.32 -2.63
N ALA A 74 -10.36 -18.13 -2.54
CA ALA A 74 -9.36 -19.06 -3.00
C ALA A 74 -9.23 -20.21 -1.99
N ALA A 75 -10.25 -21.07 -1.89
CA ALA A 75 -10.21 -22.23 -1.01
C ALA A 75 -9.15 -23.26 -1.47
N PRO A 76 -8.56 -24.02 -0.52
CA PRO A 76 -7.68 -25.12 -0.88
C PRO A 76 -8.48 -26.24 -1.56
N VAL A 77 -7.79 -27.07 -2.35
CA VAL A 77 -8.35 -28.24 -3.04
C VAL A 77 -8.99 -29.16 -2.00
N ASP A 78 -8.22 -29.56 -1.00
CA ASP A 78 -8.71 -30.27 0.19
C ASP A 78 -9.29 -29.27 1.18
N ASN A 79 -10.56 -28.94 0.99
CA ASN A 79 -11.22 -27.92 1.78
C ASN A 79 -11.68 -28.48 3.16
N PRO A 80 -11.07 -28.06 4.29
CA PRO A 80 -11.36 -28.63 5.61
C PRO A 80 -12.79 -28.33 6.10
N ILE A 81 -13.47 -27.34 5.53
CA ILE A 81 -14.86 -27.03 5.89
C ILE A 81 -15.89 -27.81 5.05
N SER A 82 -15.44 -28.61 4.08
CA SER A 82 -16.33 -29.47 3.30
C SER A 82 -17.08 -30.44 4.22
N GLY A 83 -18.39 -30.60 3.99
CA GLY A 83 -19.25 -31.45 4.83
C GLY A 83 -19.72 -30.83 6.17
N ILE A 84 -19.15 -29.72 6.63
CA ILE A 84 -19.61 -29.05 7.86
C ILE A 84 -20.91 -28.30 7.58
N ARG A 85 -22.01 -28.61 8.31
CA ARG A 85 -23.37 -28.14 8.00
C ARG A 85 -23.48 -26.68 7.59
N VAL A 86 -23.17 -25.75 8.50
CA VAL A 86 -23.35 -24.30 8.26
C VAL A 86 -22.17 -23.70 7.51
N LEU A 87 -20.93 -24.08 7.85
CA LEU A 87 -19.72 -23.49 7.28
C LEU A 87 -19.52 -23.84 5.80
N SER A 88 -20.03 -24.99 5.33
CA SER A 88 -19.97 -25.37 3.91
C SER A 88 -21.11 -24.80 3.05
N LEU A 89 -22.09 -24.09 3.63
CA LEU A 89 -23.21 -23.53 2.84
C LEU A 89 -22.72 -22.55 1.76
N PRO A 90 -21.80 -21.60 2.03
CA PRO A 90 -21.30 -20.70 1.00
C PRO A 90 -20.64 -21.44 -0.16
N ALA A 91 -19.88 -22.52 0.11
CA ALA A 91 -19.24 -23.35 -0.90
C ALA A 91 -20.24 -24.07 -1.81
N ARG A 92 -21.45 -24.36 -1.31
CA ARG A 92 -22.55 -24.97 -2.08
C ARG A 92 -23.39 -23.94 -2.85
N MET A 93 -23.21 -22.65 -2.57
CA MET A 93 -23.93 -21.54 -3.22
C MET A 93 -22.94 -20.49 -3.74
N PRO A 94 -22.01 -20.86 -4.65
CA PRO A 94 -20.89 -19.99 -5.04
C PRO A 94 -21.34 -18.68 -5.70
N THR A 95 -22.48 -18.66 -6.39
CA THR A 95 -23.07 -17.44 -6.98
C THR A 95 -23.55 -16.45 -5.93
N VAL A 96 -24.18 -16.93 -4.85
CA VAL A 96 -24.63 -16.10 -3.73
C VAL A 96 -23.43 -15.64 -2.89
N ALA A 97 -22.46 -16.53 -2.64
CA ALA A 97 -21.22 -16.16 -1.99
C ALA A 97 -20.49 -15.05 -2.79
N MET A 98 -20.45 -15.16 -4.11
CA MET A 98 -19.87 -14.13 -4.99
C MET A 98 -20.60 -12.79 -4.87
N ALA A 99 -21.95 -12.78 -4.90
CA ALA A 99 -22.74 -11.56 -4.72
C ALA A 99 -22.49 -10.91 -3.35
N CYS A 100 -22.42 -11.71 -2.29
CA CYS A 100 -22.06 -11.24 -0.95
C CYS A 100 -20.65 -10.64 -0.89
N ALA A 101 -19.68 -11.24 -1.60
CA ALA A 101 -18.31 -10.72 -1.68
C ALA A 101 -18.30 -9.34 -2.36
N TRP A 102 -18.93 -9.20 -3.53
CA TRP A 102 -19.02 -7.91 -4.23
C TRP A 102 -19.75 -6.84 -3.41
N LEU A 103 -20.83 -7.21 -2.70
CA LEU A 103 -21.52 -6.30 -1.80
C LEU A 103 -20.59 -5.84 -0.66
N GLY A 104 -19.86 -6.78 -0.04
CA GLY A 104 -18.88 -6.47 0.99
C GLY A 104 -17.75 -5.55 0.49
N MET A 105 -17.26 -5.77 -0.74
CA MET A 105 -16.27 -4.91 -1.38
C MET A 105 -16.80 -3.49 -1.56
N LEU A 106 -18.00 -3.33 -2.12
CA LEU A 106 -18.66 -2.03 -2.28
C LEU A 106 -18.82 -1.31 -0.94
N MET A 107 -19.25 -2.04 0.11
CA MET A 107 -19.43 -1.47 1.43
C MET A 107 -18.12 -0.95 2.04
N VAL A 108 -17.02 -1.71 1.90
CA VAL A 108 -15.69 -1.29 2.37
C VAL A 108 -15.17 -0.09 1.56
N VAL A 109 -15.29 -0.10 0.23
CA VAL A 109 -14.84 1.02 -0.63
C VAL A 109 -15.61 2.29 -0.32
N ILE A 110 -16.94 2.23 -0.22
CA ILE A 110 -17.77 3.40 0.12
C ILE A 110 -17.53 3.86 1.55
N GLY A 111 -17.38 2.93 2.49
CA GLY A 111 -16.96 3.23 3.86
C GLY A 111 -15.62 3.97 3.91
N TRP A 112 -14.64 3.54 3.10
CA TRP A 112 -13.34 4.18 2.97
C TRP A 112 -13.43 5.60 2.39
N LEU A 113 -14.29 5.84 1.39
CA LEU A 113 -14.53 7.17 0.84
C LEU A 113 -15.18 8.11 1.88
N TRP A 114 -16.14 7.61 2.66
CA TRP A 114 -16.72 8.37 3.77
C TRP A 114 -15.72 8.66 4.87
N LEU A 115 -14.87 7.70 5.22
CA LEU A 115 -13.78 7.88 6.18
C LEU A 115 -12.80 8.97 5.71
N GLY A 116 -12.50 9.02 4.41
CA GLY A 116 -11.68 10.06 3.80
C GLY A 116 -12.19 11.47 4.06
N ARG A 117 -13.50 11.68 4.05
CA ARG A 117 -14.10 12.99 4.36
C ARG A 117 -13.82 13.47 5.78
N LEU A 118 -13.45 12.58 6.70
CA LEU A 118 -13.06 12.90 8.08
C LEU A 118 -11.53 12.90 8.30
N ALA A 119 -10.75 12.47 7.30
CA ALA A 119 -9.30 12.34 7.35
C ALA A 119 -8.55 13.33 6.42
N LEU A 120 -9.24 13.93 5.45
CA LEU A 120 -8.65 14.82 4.45
C LEU A 120 -8.13 16.13 5.07
N PRO A 121 -6.97 16.65 4.60
CA PRO A 121 -6.41 17.92 5.04
C PRO A 121 -7.32 19.11 4.69
N GLY A 122 -7.15 20.23 5.41
CA GLY A 122 -7.93 21.47 5.21
C GLY A 122 -9.24 21.54 6.00
N ARG A 123 -9.50 20.57 6.89
CA ARG A 123 -10.62 20.61 7.83
C ARG A 123 -10.18 21.23 9.16
N SER A 124 -11.08 21.94 9.81
CA SER A 124 -10.90 22.39 11.19
C SER A 124 -10.86 21.23 12.20
N ARG A 125 -11.38 20.05 11.84
CA ARG A 125 -11.40 18.84 12.68
C ARG A 125 -11.08 17.58 11.89
N LEU A 126 -10.26 16.71 12.47
CA LEU A 126 -9.83 15.45 11.87
C LEU A 126 -10.06 14.26 12.80
N VAL A 127 -10.20 13.08 12.19
CA VAL A 127 -10.16 11.80 12.91
C VAL A 127 -8.77 11.61 13.55
N SER A 128 -8.72 11.09 14.78
CA SER A 128 -7.44 10.87 15.47
C SER A 128 -6.73 9.60 14.98
N HIS A 129 -5.42 9.49 15.25
CA HIS A 129 -4.64 8.27 14.96
C HIS A 129 -5.28 7.02 15.58
N THR A 130 -5.71 7.09 16.84
CA THR A 130 -6.36 5.97 17.53
C THR A 130 -7.69 5.60 16.89
N GLN A 131 -8.50 6.58 16.50
CA GLN A 131 -9.78 6.35 15.85
C GLN A 131 -9.62 5.71 14.46
N LEU A 132 -8.59 6.11 13.71
CA LEU A 132 -8.26 5.55 12.42
C LEU A 132 -7.69 4.13 12.56
N GLY A 133 -6.74 3.92 13.48
CA GLY A 133 -6.16 2.61 13.79
C GLY A 133 -7.22 1.58 14.20
N ARG A 134 -8.18 1.97 15.05
CA ARG A 134 -9.33 1.10 15.38
C ARG A 134 -10.17 0.74 14.15
N THR A 135 -10.33 1.66 13.21
CA THR A 135 -11.08 1.40 11.97
C THR A 135 -10.33 0.42 11.07
N ILE A 136 -9.01 0.58 10.93
CA ILE A 136 -8.14 -0.36 10.19
C ILE A 136 -8.25 -1.77 10.80
N VAL A 137 -8.14 -1.91 12.12
CA VAL A 137 -8.28 -3.21 12.79
C VAL A 137 -9.67 -3.79 12.58
N MET A 138 -10.73 -3.00 12.75
CA MET A 138 -12.11 -3.48 12.60
C MET A 138 -12.49 -3.87 11.17
N TRP A 139 -11.80 -3.35 10.16
CA TRP A 139 -12.02 -3.75 8.76
C TRP A 139 -11.07 -4.86 8.32
N GLY A 140 -9.82 -4.84 8.81
CA GLY A 140 -8.81 -5.83 8.47
C GLY A 140 -8.97 -7.16 9.21
N PHE A 141 -9.40 -7.16 10.47
CA PHE A 141 -9.44 -8.38 11.29
C PHE A 141 -10.35 -9.48 10.71
N PRO A 142 -11.59 -9.22 10.25
CA PRO A 142 -12.39 -10.25 9.59
C PRO A 142 -11.70 -10.85 8.36
N LEU A 143 -11.05 -10.01 7.56
CA LEU A 143 -10.34 -10.42 6.35
C LEU A 143 -9.05 -11.19 6.66
N ALA A 144 -8.41 -10.88 7.79
CA ALA A 144 -7.22 -11.55 8.28
C ALA A 144 -7.50 -12.97 8.82
N ILE A 145 -8.74 -13.30 9.20
CA ILE A 145 -9.08 -14.66 9.66
C ILE A 145 -9.76 -15.48 8.56
N ALA A 146 -10.29 -14.82 7.52
CA ALA A 146 -10.97 -15.48 6.41
C ALA A 146 -10.02 -16.32 5.53
N PRO A 147 -10.53 -17.30 4.77
CA PRO A 147 -9.80 -17.86 3.64
C PRO A 147 -9.28 -16.75 2.70
N PRO A 148 -8.12 -16.94 2.05
CA PRO A 148 -7.62 -15.95 1.11
C PRO A 148 -8.65 -15.62 0.02
N LEU A 149 -8.73 -14.33 -0.31
CA LEU A 149 -9.54 -13.81 -1.42
C LEU A 149 -8.60 -13.24 -2.50
N PHE A 150 -9.09 -13.10 -3.72
CA PHE A 150 -8.45 -12.41 -4.86
C PHE A 150 -7.21 -13.08 -5.46
N SER A 151 -6.50 -13.95 -4.74
CA SER A 151 -5.32 -14.66 -5.26
C SER A 151 -5.13 -16.05 -4.65
N ARG A 152 -4.47 -16.92 -5.41
CA ARG A 152 -3.99 -18.25 -4.98
C ARG A 152 -2.48 -18.27 -4.70
N ASP A 153 -1.80 -17.13 -4.76
CA ASP A 153 -0.33 -17.06 -4.61
C ASP A 153 0.17 -17.62 -3.28
N MET A 154 -0.63 -17.52 -2.21
CA MET A 154 -0.28 -18.12 -0.93
C MET A 154 0.02 -19.63 -1.04
N TYR A 155 -0.67 -20.35 -1.92
CA TYR A 155 -0.39 -21.77 -2.13
C TYR A 155 0.95 -21.99 -2.83
N ALA A 156 1.34 -21.09 -3.74
CA ALA A 156 2.68 -21.10 -4.32
C ALA A 156 3.74 -20.79 -3.26
N TYR A 157 3.49 -19.85 -2.34
CA TYR A 157 4.42 -19.56 -1.24
C TYR A 157 4.61 -20.78 -0.33
N LEU A 158 3.53 -21.48 0.03
CA LEU A 158 3.60 -22.69 0.86
C LEU A 158 4.35 -23.82 0.15
N ALA A 159 4.06 -24.07 -1.12
CA ALA A 159 4.75 -25.09 -1.88
C ALA A 159 6.25 -24.78 -2.01
N GLN A 160 6.61 -23.54 -2.37
CA GLN A 160 8.01 -23.11 -2.45
C GLN A 160 8.72 -23.13 -1.08
N SER A 161 7.97 -22.87 0.00
CA SER A 161 8.48 -23.03 1.37
C SER A 161 8.81 -24.49 1.68
N ALA A 162 8.00 -25.43 1.22
CA ALA A 162 8.23 -26.86 1.38
C ALA A 162 9.36 -27.38 0.49
N VAL A 163 9.48 -26.89 -0.75
CA VAL A 163 10.65 -27.15 -1.62
C VAL A 163 11.92 -26.76 -0.87
N ALA A 164 11.98 -25.53 -0.33
CA ALA A 164 13.11 -25.04 0.45
C ALA A 164 13.39 -25.89 1.71
N ALA A 165 12.36 -26.44 2.35
CA ALA A 165 12.49 -27.29 3.55
C ALA A 165 12.88 -28.74 3.25
N SER A 166 12.59 -29.23 2.03
CA SER A 166 13.00 -30.57 1.58
C SER A 166 14.51 -30.71 1.34
N GLY A 167 15.23 -29.58 1.29
CA GLY A 167 16.65 -29.52 0.94
C GLY A 167 16.92 -29.27 -0.54
N ALA A 168 15.90 -29.29 -1.40
CA ALA A 168 16.02 -28.89 -2.80
C ALA A 168 16.28 -27.38 -2.93
N ASP A 169 16.96 -26.99 -4.01
CA ASP A 169 17.14 -25.58 -4.37
C ASP A 169 15.87 -25.03 -5.05
N PRO A 170 15.15 -24.07 -4.44
CA PRO A 170 13.93 -23.51 -5.03
C PRO A 170 14.19 -22.65 -6.27
N TYR A 171 15.44 -22.28 -6.56
CA TYR A 171 15.82 -21.58 -7.79
C TYR A 171 16.13 -22.51 -8.96
N GLU A 172 16.31 -23.80 -8.70
CA GLU A 172 16.46 -24.82 -9.73
C GLU A 172 15.15 -25.58 -9.96
N PHE A 173 14.45 -25.94 -8.87
CA PHE A 173 13.31 -26.86 -8.92
C PHE A 173 11.97 -26.19 -8.63
N GLY A 174 10.98 -26.46 -9.48
CA GLY A 174 9.58 -26.12 -9.21
C GLY A 174 8.90 -27.11 -8.23
N PRO A 175 7.75 -26.76 -7.63
CA PRO A 175 7.02 -27.64 -6.72
C PRO A 175 6.68 -29.02 -7.27
N SER A 176 6.29 -29.15 -8.55
CA SER A 176 6.00 -30.45 -9.16
C SER A 176 7.20 -31.37 -9.15
N GLU A 177 8.37 -30.83 -9.48
CA GLU A 177 9.60 -31.60 -9.64
C GLU A 177 10.20 -31.98 -8.28
N ALA A 178 10.21 -31.05 -7.33
CA ALA A 178 10.79 -31.28 -6.01
C ALA A 178 9.88 -32.05 -5.03
N LEU A 179 8.56 -31.82 -5.06
CA LEU A 179 7.62 -32.43 -4.11
C LEU A 179 6.74 -33.52 -4.73
N GLY A 180 6.63 -33.57 -6.06
CA GLY A 180 5.69 -34.42 -6.78
C GLY A 180 4.34 -33.74 -7.04
N VAL A 181 3.68 -34.15 -8.12
CA VAL A 181 2.36 -33.63 -8.54
C VAL A 181 1.23 -34.02 -7.58
N ASP A 182 1.38 -35.14 -6.88
CA ASP A 182 0.40 -35.66 -5.92
C ASP A 182 0.56 -35.03 -4.51
N ASN A 183 1.60 -34.20 -4.30
CA ASN A 183 1.78 -33.54 -3.02
C ASN A 183 0.62 -32.54 -2.75
N PRO A 184 0.01 -32.54 -1.54
CA PRO A 184 -1.10 -31.65 -1.20
C PRO A 184 -0.78 -30.15 -1.42
N LEU A 185 0.46 -29.74 -1.18
CA LEU A 185 0.89 -28.35 -1.40
C LEU A 185 0.96 -28.04 -2.90
N THR A 186 1.56 -28.91 -3.70
CA THR A 186 1.67 -28.77 -5.17
C THR A 186 0.32 -28.72 -5.85
N GLY A 187 -0.63 -29.58 -5.45
CA GLY A 187 -1.98 -29.62 -6.02
C GLY A 187 -2.73 -28.29 -5.93
N ASN A 188 -2.41 -27.47 -4.92
CA ASN A 188 -3.03 -26.17 -4.68
C ASN A 188 -2.42 -25.02 -5.49
N VAL A 189 -1.22 -25.20 -6.05
CA VAL A 189 -0.48 -24.20 -6.82
C VAL A 189 -1.15 -24.01 -8.19
N PRO A 190 -1.33 -22.77 -8.67
CA PRO A 190 -1.77 -22.51 -10.04
C PRO A 190 -0.83 -23.16 -11.07
N ASN A 191 -1.38 -23.74 -12.14
CA ASN A 191 -0.60 -24.51 -13.13
C ASN A 191 0.63 -23.78 -13.66
N ILE A 192 0.55 -22.47 -13.89
CA ILE A 192 1.66 -21.64 -14.40
C ILE A 192 2.88 -21.63 -13.47
N TRP A 193 2.71 -21.95 -12.19
CA TRP A 193 3.75 -21.87 -11.16
C TRP A 193 4.25 -23.22 -10.66
N ARG A 194 3.64 -24.32 -11.10
CA ARG A 194 3.93 -25.66 -10.60
C ARG A 194 5.31 -26.17 -11.03
N ASP A 195 5.72 -25.81 -12.25
CA ASP A 195 6.94 -26.30 -12.88
C ASP A 195 7.99 -25.19 -13.02
N THR A 196 7.80 -24.07 -12.32
CA THR A 196 8.72 -22.92 -12.40
C THR A 196 9.48 -22.73 -11.10
N PRO A 197 10.78 -22.42 -11.18
CA PRO A 197 11.55 -21.97 -10.03
C PRO A 197 10.96 -20.72 -9.35
N ALA A 198 11.33 -20.53 -8.08
CA ALA A 198 10.84 -19.43 -7.27
C ALA A 198 11.28 -18.05 -7.79
N PRO A 199 10.35 -17.13 -8.11
CA PRO A 199 10.66 -15.75 -8.50
C PRO A 199 10.78 -14.80 -7.29
N TYR A 200 11.12 -15.33 -6.11
CA TYR A 200 11.14 -14.60 -4.86
C TYR A 200 12.58 -14.44 -4.37
N GLY A 201 12.86 -13.38 -3.61
CA GLY A 201 14.20 -13.21 -3.06
C GLY A 201 14.52 -14.23 -1.95
N PRO A 202 15.81 -14.46 -1.67
CA PRO A 202 16.27 -15.54 -0.78
C PRO A 202 15.74 -15.42 0.63
N LEU A 203 15.56 -14.21 1.14
CA LEU A 203 15.05 -14.04 2.51
C LEU A 203 13.58 -14.46 2.63
N PHE A 204 12.77 -14.26 1.58
CA PHE A 204 11.39 -14.73 1.55
C PHE A 204 11.33 -16.27 1.65
N LEU A 205 12.18 -16.95 0.89
CA LEU A 205 12.29 -18.40 0.91
C LEU A 205 12.88 -18.94 2.22
N MET A 206 13.82 -18.23 2.85
CA MET A 206 14.34 -18.60 4.18
C MET A 206 13.25 -18.55 5.26
N PHE A 207 12.42 -17.50 5.28
CA PHE A 207 11.25 -17.45 6.17
C PHE A 207 10.28 -18.60 5.87
N GLY A 208 10.03 -18.85 4.58
CA GLY A 208 9.23 -19.98 4.12
C GLY A 208 9.75 -21.31 4.64
N ARG A 209 11.05 -21.59 4.48
CA ARG A 209 11.71 -22.80 4.98
C ARG A 209 11.47 -23.01 6.46
N GLY A 210 11.64 -21.96 7.27
CA GLY A 210 11.40 -22.03 8.72
C GLY A 210 9.93 -22.32 9.05
N ILE A 211 9.00 -21.71 8.32
CA ILE A 211 7.55 -21.97 8.47
C ILE A 211 7.21 -23.40 8.08
N ALA A 212 7.69 -23.88 6.94
CA ALA A 212 7.44 -25.23 6.44
C ALA A 212 8.00 -26.29 7.40
N ALA A 213 9.17 -26.06 8.01
CA ALA A 213 9.73 -26.95 9.02
C ALA A 213 8.84 -27.11 10.27
N ILE A 214 8.03 -26.10 10.61
CA ILE A 214 7.09 -26.14 11.73
C ILE A 214 5.74 -26.74 11.32
N VAL A 215 5.27 -26.39 10.14
CA VAL A 215 3.89 -26.65 9.68
C VAL A 215 3.76 -28.02 9.00
N GLY A 216 4.83 -28.50 8.36
CA GLY A 216 4.75 -29.62 7.42
C GLY A 216 3.80 -29.31 6.26
N GLU A 217 2.94 -30.26 5.93
CA GLU A 217 1.99 -30.15 4.81
C GLU A 217 0.64 -29.54 5.21
N ASN A 218 0.49 -29.03 6.44
CA ASN A 218 -0.77 -28.44 6.91
C ASN A 218 -1.03 -27.07 6.27
N ILE A 219 -1.80 -27.06 5.18
CA ILE A 219 -2.11 -25.86 4.41
C ILE A 219 -2.72 -24.76 5.29
N VAL A 220 -3.73 -25.07 6.11
CA VAL A 220 -4.45 -24.05 6.90
C VAL A 220 -3.52 -23.40 7.90
N PHE A 221 -2.73 -24.19 8.62
CA PHE A 221 -1.80 -23.66 9.61
C PHE A 221 -0.68 -22.86 8.95
N GLY A 222 -0.18 -23.32 7.79
CA GLY A 222 0.80 -22.59 6.99
C GLY A 222 0.29 -21.24 6.51
N VAL A 223 -0.96 -21.19 6.00
CA VAL A 223 -1.63 -19.93 5.62
C VAL A 223 -1.67 -18.99 6.83
N LEU A 224 -2.12 -19.45 8.00
CA LEU A 224 -2.24 -18.60 9.19
C LEU A 224 -0.88 -18.09 9.68
N LEU A 225 0.17 -18.92 9.68
CA LEU A 225 1.50 -18.52 10.14
C LEU A 225 2.15 -17.50 9.20
N TRP A 226 2.06 -17.72 7.88
CA TRP A 226 2.48 -16.71 6.89
C TRP A 226 1.69 -15.40 7.04
N ARG A 227 0.40 -15.50 7.38
CA ARG A 227 -0.42 -14.31 7.62
C ARG A 227 0.09 -13.48 8.78
N VAL A 228 0.50 -14.13 9.88
CA VAL A 228 1.10 -13.43 11.02
C VAL A 228 2.33 -12.67 10.57
N VAL A 229 3.24 -13.28 9.81
CA VAL A 229 4.45 -12.62 9.28
C VAL A 229 4.10 -11.40 8.43
N MET A 230 3.14 -11.54 7.50
CA MET A 230 2.70 -10.43 6.64
C MET A 230 2.04 -9.30 7.43
N LEU A 231 1.19 -9.62 8.41
CA LEU A 231 0.52 -8.63 9.25
C LEU A 231 1.46 -7.90 10.20
N LEU A 232 2.50 -8.58 10.72
CA LEU A 232 3.56 -7.94 11.50
C LEU A 232 4.31 -6.91 10.65
N SER A 233 4.63 -7.24 9.40
CA SER A 233 5.25 -6.26 8.50
C SER A 233 4.31 -5.12 8.14
N LEU A 234 3.02 -5.39 7.92
CA LEU A 234 2.03 -4.32 7.74
C LEU A 234 1.94 -3.41 8.98
N ALA A 235 2.06 -3.95 10.19
CA ALA A 235 2.12 -3.16 11.42
C ALA A 235 3.36 -2.24 11.45
N LEU A 236 4.51 -2.70 10.93
CA LEU A 236 5.69 -1.85 10.74
C LEU A 236 5.41 -0.69 9.76
N ALA A 237 4.71 -0.94 8.65
CA ALA A 237 4.27 0.14 7.76
C ALA A 237 3.35 1.13 8.49
N VAL A 238 2.34 0.65 9.22
CA VAL A 238 1.40 1.48 10.00
C VAL A 238 2.15 2.34 11.04
N TRP A 239 3.22 1.81 11.62
CA TRP A 239 4.11 2.57 12.49
C TRP A 239 4.93 3.61 11.72
N ALA A 240 5.56 3.25 10.60
CA ALA A 240 6.45 4.15 9.86
C ALA A 240 5.72 5.31 9.18
N ILE A 241 4.53 5.05 8.60
CA ILE A 241 3.76 6.01 7.79
C ILE A 241 3.55 7.35 8.51
N PRO A 242 3.03 7.40 9.76
CA PRO A 242 2.83 8.67 10.47
C PRO A 242 4.11 9.45 10.73
N HIS A 243 5.22 8.77 10.96
CA HIS A 243 6.50 9.41 11.27
C HIS A 243 7.09 10.03 10.01
N LEU A 244 7.09 9.28 8.91
CA LEU A 244 7.52 9.78 7.60
C LEU A 244 6.64 10.94 7.13
N ALA A 245 5.31 10.83 7.30
CA ALA A 245 4.39 11.91 6.94
C ALA A 245 4.70 13.22 7.67
N ARG A 246 4.99 13.17 8.99
CA ARG A 246 5.39 14.36 9.76
C ARG A 246 6.66 15.00 9.23
N ARG A 247 7.64 14.21 8.79
CA ARG A 247 8.91 14.73 8.25
C ARG A 247 8.71 15.49 6.95
N CYS A 248 7.70 15.12 6.17
CA CYS A 248 7.35 15.79 4.91
C CYS A 248 6.22 16.82 5.05
N GLY A 249 5.76 17.13 6.27
CA GLY A 249 4.68 18.10 6.50
C GLY A 249 3.30 17.62 6.01
N VAL A 250 3.11 16.31 5.81
CA VAL A 250 1.82 15.73 5.41
C VAL A 250 1.04 15.31 6.67
N PRO A 251 -0.27 15.62 6.77
CA PRO A 251 -1.09 15.17 7.89
C PRO A 251 -1.08 13.63 8.03
N PRO A 252 -0.57 13.09 9.15
CA PRO A 252 -0.32 11.65 9.27
C PRO A 252 -1.57 10.77 9.15
N VAL A 253 -2.72 11.30 9.58
CA VAL A 253 -4.02 10.65 9.47
C VAL A 253 -4.43 10.47 8.01
N CYS A 254 -4.18 11.47 7.16
CA CYS A 254 -4.46 11.37 5.72
C CYS A 254 -3.57 10.31 5.08
N ALA A 255 -2.28 10.27 5.43
CA ALA A 255 -1.35 9.26 4.93
C ALA A 255 -1.76 7.84 5.37
N LEU A 256 -2.11 7.62 6.64
CA LEU A 256 -2.62 6.34 7.11
C LEU A 256 -3.91 5.91 6.42
N TRP A 257 -4.81 6.86 6.12
CA TRP A 257 -6.06 6.58 5.42
C TRP A 257 -5.82 6.15 3.97
N LEU A 258 -4.92 6.84 3.26
CA LEU A 258 -4.56 6.51 1.87
C LEU A 258 -3.71 5.24 1.76
N CYS A 259 -2.93 4.91 2.78
CA CYS A 259 -2.05 3.73 2.78
C CYS A 259 -2.70 2.52 3.47
N ALA A 260 -2.85 2.56 4.79
CA ALA A 260 -3.19 1.38 5.59
C ALA A 260 -4.69 1.05 5.59
N ALA A 261 -5.56 2.06 5.56
CA ALA A 261 -7.01 1.84 5.45
C ALA A 261 -7.48 1.64 4.00
N ASN A 262 -6.56 1.69 3.03
CA ASN A 262 -6.88 1.60 1.60
C ASN A 262 -7.54 0.25 1.26
N PRO A 263 -8.64 0.22 0.50
CA PRO A 263 -9.27 -1.02 0.07
C PRO A 263 -8.32 -1.98 -0.66
N ILE A 264 -7.35 -1.47 -1.43
CA ILE A 264 -6.32 -2.33 -2.08
C ILE A 264 -5.49 -3.05 -1.02
N VAL A 265 -5.10 -2.39 0.08
CA VAL A 265 -4.38 -3.04 1.18
C VAL A 265 -5.27 -4.08 1.87
N LEU A 266 -6.52 -3.74 2.17
CA LEU A 266 -7.43 -4.67 2.84
C LEU A 266 -7.74 -5.90 2.00
N PHE A 267 -7.97 -5.73 0.70
CA PHE A 267 -8.34 -6.81 -0.20
C PHE A 267 -7.14 -7.64 -0.61
N HIS A 268 -6.06 -7.01 -1.09
CA HIS A 268 -4.95 -7.76 -1.67
C HIS A 268 -3.86 -8.08 -0.65
N VAL A 269 -3.53 -7.16 0.26
CA VAL A 269 -2.43 -7.40 1.21
C VAL A 269 -2.91 -8.21 2.42
N VAL A 270 -4.01 -7.78 3.05
CA VAL A 270 -4.55 -8.47 4.24
C VAL A 270 -5.26 -9.77 3.86
N SER A 271 -6.23 -9.71 2.95
CA SER A 271 -7.01 -10.90 2.57
C SER A 271 -6.30 -11.77 1.53
N GLY A 272 -5.80 -11.17 0.45
CA GLY A 272 -5.10 -11.89 -0.63
C GLY A 272 -3.67 -12.30 -0.32
N MET A 273 -3.15 -11.88 0.83
CA MET A 273 -1.86 -12.32 1.36
C MET A 273 -0.68 -12.07 0.42
N HIS A 274 -0.73 -10.95 -0.30
CA HIS A 274 0.33 -10.59 -1.22
C HIS A 274 1.60 -10.16 -0.46
N ASN A 275 2.76 -10.64 -0.90
CA ASN A 275 4.06 -10.46 -0.21
C ASN A 275 4.55 -9.00 -0.20
N GLU A 276 3.83 -8.10 -0.87
CA GLU A 276 3.94 -6.66 -0.77
C GLU A 276 3.80 -6.15 0.65
N ALA A 277 3.12 -6.87 1.54
CA ALA A 277 3.12 -6.57 2.98
C ALA A 277 4.55 -6.47 3.52
N LEU A 278 5.39 -7.44 3.17
CA LEU A 278 6.78 -7.53 3.62
C LEU A 278 7.64 -6.43 2.98
N LEU A 279 7.54 -6.26 1.66
CA LEU A 279 8.24 -5.20 0.94
C LEU A 279 7.93 -3.82 1.56
N MET A 280 6.65 -3.48 1.68
CA MET A 280 6.23 -2.13 2.10
C MET A 280 6.53 -1.87 3.56
N GLY A 281 6.26 -2.85 4.44
CA GLY A 281 6.52 -2.74 5.87
C GLY A 281 7.99 -2.53 6.19
N LEU A 282 8.86 -3.39 5.65
CA LEU A 282 10.30 -3.31 5.87
C LEU A 282 10.90 -2.08 5.19
N MET A 283 10.52 -1.77 3.95
CA MET A 283 11.05 -0.61 3.23
C MET A 283 10.75 0.70 3.97
N LEU A 284 9.49 0.94 4.36
CA LEU A 284 9.11 2.17 5.06
C LEU A 284 9.72 2.24 6.47
N ALA A 285 9.78 1.11 7.18
CA ALA A 285 10.43 1.05 8.49
C ALA A 285 11.93 1.30 8.40
N GLY A 286 12.62 0.73 7.42
CA GLY A 286 14.05 0.94 7.19
C GLY A 286 14.38 2.40 6.86
N ILE A 287 13.54 3.06 6.04
CA ILE A 287 13.65 4.50 5.83
C ILE A 287 13.47 5.24 7.16
N GLU A 288 12.38 5.02 7.90
CA GLU A 288 12.13 5.76 9.14
C GLU A 288 13.24 5.54 10.17
N LEU A 289 13.73 4.31 10.36
CA LEU A 289 14.86 4.01 11.24
C LEU A 289 16.12 4.74 10.77
N GLY A 290 16.40 4.76 9.47
CA GLY A 290 17.55 5.48 8.92
C GLY A 290 17.49 6.99 9.12
N LEU A 291 16.29 7.57 9.20
CA LEU A 291 16.07 9.00 9.44
C LEU A 291 15.91 9.38 10.91
N ARG A 292 15.57 8.41 11.76
CA ARG A 292 15.32 8.57 13.20
C ARG A 292 16.57 8.39 14.05
N LEU A 293 17.40 7.40 13.72
CA LEU A 293 18.57 7.05 14.50
C LEU A 293 19.75 8.01 14.22
N PRO A 294 20.73 8.11 15.13
CA PRO A 294 21.96 8.87 14.90
C PRO A 294 22.70 8.41 13.66
N ARG A 295 23.32 9.33 12.92
CA ARG A 295 23.79 9.12 11.53
C ARG A 295 24.51 7.78 11.24
N PRO A 296 25.58 7.36 11.94
CA PRO A 296 26.24 6.10 11.56
C PRO A 296 25.33 4.90 11.81
N VAL A 297 24.58 4.89 12.92
CA VAL A 297 23.65 3.81 13.28
C VAL A 297 22.45 3.79 12.33
N GLY A 298 21.87 4.96 12.04
CA GLY A 298 20.74 5.08 11.11
C GLY A 298 21.10 4.67 9.69
N LEU A 299 22.29 5.05 9.19
CA LEU A 299 22.75 4.59 7.88
C LEU A 299 22.82 3.07 7.84
N VAL A 300 23.46 2.43 8.81
CA VAL A 300 23.62 0.96 8.82
C VAL A 300 22.27 0.27 9.02
N VAL A 301 21.55 0.58 10.11
CA VAL A 301 20.28 -0.09 10.44
C VAL A 301 19.22 0.14 9.35
N GLY A 302 19.07 1.38 8.88
CA GLY A 302 18.12 1.69 7.82
C GLY A 302 18.47 0.98 6.51
N SER A 303 19.75 0.93 6.14
CA SER A 303 20.19 0.21 4.94
C SER A 303 19.97 -1.29 5.07
N VAL A 304 20.36 -1.92 6.20
CA VAL A 304 20.15 -3.36 6.43
C VAL A 304 18.67 -3.72 6.28
N VAL A 305 17.76 -2.96 6.91
CA VAL A 305 16.32 -3.25 6.84
C VAL A 305 15.76 -3.08 5.41
N ILE A 306 16.25 -2.10 4.65
CA ILE A 306 15.87 -1.95 3.23
C ILE A 306 16.46 -3.07 2.36
N VAL A 307 17.70 -3.50 2.62
CA VAL A 307 18.32 -4.64 1.92
C VAL A 307 17.52 -5.91 2.19
N VAL A 308 17.11 -6.14 3.44
CA VAL A 308 16.19 -7.22 3.84
C VAL A 308 14.86 -7.12 3.08
N ALA A 309 14.28 -5.92 2.94
CA ALA A 309 13.08 -5.72 2.13
C ALA A 309 13.31 -6.10 0.65
N GLY A 310 14.47 -5.73 0.09
CA GLY A 310 14.83 -6.05 -1.30
C GLY A 310 15.13 -7.54 -1.51
N ALA A 311 15.70 -8.20 -0.51
CA ALA A 311 15.92 -9.64 -0.47
C ALA A 311 14.61 -10.43 -0.27
N VAL A 312 13.50 -9.78 0.07
CA VAL A 312 12.15 -10.32 -0.10
C VAL A 312 11.65 -10.05 -1.51
N LYS A 313 11.74 -8.78 -1.95
CA LYS A 313 11.26 -8.35 -3.26
C LYS A 313 12.11 -7.19 -3.83
N PRO A 314 12.85 -7.38 -4.93
CA PRO A 314 13.93 -6.49 -5.38
C PRO A 314 13.61 -5.01 -5.63
N PRO A 315 12.39 -4.60 -6.07
CA PRO A 315 12.06 -3.18 -6.19
C PRO A 315 12.32 -2.35 -4.91
N ALA A 316 12.32 -2.97 -3.73
CA ALA A 316 12.61 -2.26 -2.48
C ALA A 316 14.05 -1.69 -2.41
N PHE A 317 15.02 -2.28 -3.15
CA PHE A 317 16.40 -1.78 -3.17
C PHE A 317 16.51 -0.33 -3.66
N ILE A 318 15.55 0.14 -4.47
CA ILE A 318 15.49 1.52 -4.95
C ILE A 318 15.41 2.51 -3.77
N ALA A 319 14.80 2.12 -2.65
CA ALA A 319 14.74 2.96 -1.46
C ALA A 319 16.12 3.27 -0.85
N LEU A 320 17.14 2.43 -1.06
CA LEU A 320 18.52 2.73 -0.65
C LEU A 320 19.02 4.00 -1.34
N GLY A 321 18.77 4.15 -2.64
CA GLY A 321 19.18 5.34 -3.39
C GLY A 321 18.58 6.61 -2.78
N PHE A 322 17.26 6.62 -2.54
CA PHE A 322 16.57 7.80 -2.01
C PHE A 322 16.87 8.09 -0.54
N LEU A 323 17.03 7.07 0.31
CA LEU A 323 17.55 7.24 1.67
C LEU A 323 18.97 7.81 1.64
N GLY A 324 19.83 7.30 0.75
CA GLY A 324 21.19 7.78 0.55
C GLY A 324 21.25 9.25 0.14
N MET A 325 20.40 9.69 -0.81
CA MET A 325 20.31 11.10 -1.20
C MET A 325 19.95 11.99 0.01
N TYR A 326 19.00 11.52 0.85
CA TYR A 326 18.60 12.25 2.04
C TYR A 326 19.74 12.36 3.06
N LEU A 327 20.46 11.26 3.31
CA LEU A 327 21.59 11.21 4.24
C LEU A 327 22.78 12.03 3.76
N ALA A 328 23.11 11.97 2.46
CA ALA A 328 24.17 12.76 1.85
C ALA A 328 23.90 14.27 1.98
N ARG A 329 22.66 14.70 1.71
CA ARG A 329 22.24 16.10 1.91
C ARG A 329 22.35 16.54 3.37
N ARG A 330 21.94 15.68 4.31
CA ARG A 330 22.08 15.94 5.74
C ARG A 330 23.54 16.03 6.19
N ARG A 331 24.50 15.50 5.43
CA ARG A 331 25.94 15.52 5.77
C ARG A 331 26.67 16.76 5.25
N GLY A 332 26.09 17.46 4.26
CA GLY A 332 26.68 18.65 3.65
C GLY A 332 26.26 18.84 2.19
N GLY A 333 25.74 17.79 1.53
CA GLY A 333 25.25 17.86 0.16
C GLY A 333 26.34 18.03 -0.89
N ARG A 334 27.62 17.79 -0.54
CA ARG A 334 28.73 17.79 -1.50
C ARG A 334 28.78 16.47 -2.25
N LEU A 335 29.42 16.46 -3.41
CA LEU A 335 29.63 15.21 -4.16
C LEU A 335 30.44 14.19 -3.34
N THR A 336 31.37 14.66 -2.51
CA THR A 336 32.11 13.82 -1.56
C THR A 336 31.20 13.16 -0.52
N ASP A 337 30.20 13.89 0.01
CA ASP A 337 29.23 13.32 0.95
C ASP A 337 28.39 12.24 0.28
N LEU A 338 28.01 12.46 -0.99
CA LEU A 338 27.29 11.48 -1.78
C LEU A 338 28.12 10.21 -1.98
N LEU A 339 29.38 10.35 -2.41
CA LEU A 339 30.28 9.21 -2.62
C LEU A 339 30.54 8.43 -1.33
N LEU A 340 30.73 9.11 -0.20
CA LEU A 340 30.94 8.47 1.10
C LEU A 340 29.70 7.70 1.56
N VAL A 341 28.51 8.30 1.46
CA VAL A 341 27.25 7.63 1.83
C VAL A 341 26.97 6.46 0.89
N ALA A 342 27.17 6.65 -0.42
CA ALA A 342 26.99 5.59 -1.41
C ALA A 342 27.94 4.41 -1.14
N ALA A 343 29.23 4.67 -0.91
CA ALA A 343 30.22 3.63 -0.59
C ALA A 343 29.84 2.86 0.68
N ALA A 344 29.42 3.56 1.74
CA ALA A 344 28.98 2.92 2.98
C ALA A 344 27.72 2.07 2.77
N MET A 345 26.74 2.56 2.01
CA MET A 345 25.50 1.80 1.72
C MET A 345 25.75 0.61 0.80
N VAL A 346 26.67 0.71 -0.16
CA VAL A 346 27.12 -0.42 -0.98
C VAL A 346 27.81 -1.46 -0.11
N ALA A 347 28.70 -1.05 0.81
CA ALA A 347 29.34 -1.98 1.74
C ALA A 347 28.31 -2.72 2.61
N VAL A 348 27.32 -2.01 3.16
CA VAL A 348 26.23 -2.62 3.95
C VAL A 348 25.37 -3.54 3.10
N PHE A 349 25.03 -3.14 1.86
CA PHE A 349 24.29 -3.97 0.91
C PHE A 349 25.03 -5.27 0.64
N LEU A 350 26.30 -5.20 0.26
CA LEU A 350 27.11 -6.37 -0.05
C LEU A 350 27.26 -7.26 1.17
N ALA A 351 27.59 -6.71 2.34
CA ALA A 351 27.71 -7.51 3.56
C ALA A 351 26.40 -8.23 3.91
N THR A 352 25.27 -7.52 3.86
CA THR A 352 23.95 -8.10 4.19
C THR A 352 23.54 -9.17 3.17
N MET A 353 23.70 -8.90 1.87
CA MET A 353 23.37 -9.87 0.82
C MET A 353 24.30 -11.07 0.84
N THR A 354 25.59 -10.89 1.17
CA THR A 354 26.52 -12.02 1.38
C THR A 354 26.06 -12.89 2.53
N VAL A 355 25.70 -12.31 3.67
CA VAL A 355 25.17 -13.08 4.81
C VAL A 355 23.92 -13.84 4.40
N ILE A 356 22.95 -13.20 3.74
CA ILE A 356 21.72 -13.87 3.28
C ILE A 356 22.04 -14.98 2.29
N THR A 357 22.90 -14.73 1.30
CA THR A 357 23.26 -15.69 0.25
C THR A 357 23.94 -16.92 0.85
N VAL A 358 24.98 -16.72 1.68
CA VAL A 358 25.73 -17.80 2.32
C VAL A 358 24.86 -18.60 3.28
N THR A 359 24.03 -17.93 4.10
CA THR A 359 23.15 -18.62 5.07
C THR A 359 21.97 -19.32 4.42
N SER A 360 21.50 -18.86 3.26
CA SER A 360 20.44 -19.52 2.50
C SER A 360 20.88 -20.85 1.90
N GLY A 361 22.14 -20.94 1.43
CA GLY A 361 22.70 -22.13 0.79
C GLY A 361 22.40 -22.26 -0.71
N TRP A 362 21.62 -21.36 -1.30
CA TRP A 362 21.18 -21.42 -2.72
C TRP A 362 21.98 -20.52 -3.68
N GLY A 363 23.08 -19.95 -3.18
CA GLY A 363 23.91 -19.05 -3.97
C GLY A 363 23.14 -17.88 -4.60
N LEU A 364 23.49 -17.56 -5.86
CA LEU A 364 22.94 -16.42 -6.59
C LEU A 364 21.78 -16.81 -7.52
N GLY A 365 21.18 -18.00 -7.39
CA GLY A 365 20.13 -18.49 -8.30
C GLY A 365 18.92 -17.55 -8.42
N TRP A 366 18.63 -16.75 -7.39
CA TRP A 366 17.60 -15.71 -7.43
C TRP A 366 17.80 -14.64 -8.52
N LEU A 367 19.04 -14.43 -8.99
CA LEU A 367 19.32 -13.53 -10.11
C LEU A 367 18.83 -14.11 -11.44
N GLU A 368 18.79 -15.43 -11.56
CA GLU A 368 18.42 -16.13 -12.79
C GLU A 368 16.90 -16.26 -12.92
N THR A 369 16.18 -16.29 -11.80
CA THR A 369 14.71 -16.39 -11.78
C THR A 369 13.99 -15.06 -11.97
N PHE A 370 14.71 -13.96 -12.15
CA PHE A 370 14.15 -12.62 -12.38
C PHE A 370 13.27 -12.51 -13.62
N ASP A 371 13.50 -13.36 -14.62
CA ASP A 371 12.72 -13.35 -15.86
C ASP A 371 11.41 -14.14 -15.73
N VAL A 372 11.25 -14.98 -14.70
CA VAL A 372 10.04 -15.81 -14.52
C VAL A 372 8.75 -14.96 -14.51
N PRO A 373 8.66 -13.82 -13.78
CA PRO A 373 7.50 -12.94 -13.86
C PRO A 373 7.24 -12.36 -15.27
N ASN A 374 8.29 -12.18 -16.09
CA ASN A 374 8.15 -11.59 -17.43
C ASN A 374 7.39 -12.49 -18.40
N ARG A 375 7.18 -13.76 -18.06
CA ARG A 375 6.39 -14.73 -18.83
C ARG A 375 4.88 -14.48 -18.71
N ILE A 376 4.43 -13.80 -17.65
CA ILE A 376 3.02 -13.45 -17.49
C ILE A 376 2.69 -12.29 -18.43
N LYS A 377 1.62 -12.45 -19.21
CA LYS A 377 1.06 -11.39 -20.06
C LYS A 377 -0.16 -10.80 -19.34
N THR A 378 -0.05 -9.56 -18.84
CA THR A 378 -1.20 -8.87 -18.22
C THR A 378 -1.63 -7.66 -19.04
N TRP A 379 -2.95 -7.53 -19.24
CA TRP A 379 -3.56 -6.41 -19.95
C TRP A 379 -3.45 -5.08 -19.20
N LEU A 380 -3.34 -5.15 -17.87
CA LEU A 380 -3.20 -3.95 -17.05
C LEU A 380 -1.84 -3.29 -17.22
N ALA A 381 -0.79 -4.03 -17.64
CA ALA A 381 0.54 -3.49 -17.88
C ALA A 381 0.62 -2.77 -19.23
N PRO A 382 0.79 -1.43 -19.26
CA PRO A 382 0.88 -0.63 -20.48
C PRO A 382 1.85 -1.17 -21.53
N MET A 383 3.09 -1.52 -21.12
CA MET A 383 4.10 -1.97 -22.08
C MET A 383 3.74 -3.32 -22.69
N THR A 384 3.18 -4.24 -21.91
CA THR A 384 2.68 -5.53 -22.40
C THR A 384 1.46 -5.35 -23.29
N ALA A 385 0.52 -4.46 -22.95
CA ALA A 385 -0.64 -4.14 -23.78
C ALA A 385 -0.21 -3.58 -25.15
N VAL A 386 0.76 -2.66 -25.17
CA VAL A 386 1.33 -2.12 -26.42
C VAL A 386 2.02 -3.21 -27.24
N GLY A 387 2.83 -4.06 -26.60
CA GLY A 387 3.53 -5.16 -27.28
C GLY A 387 2.57 -6.19 -27.87
N MET A 388 1.52 -6.56 -27.13
CA MET A 388 0.47 -7.46 -27.62
C MET A 388 -0.33 -6.85 -28.77
N PHE A 389 -0.71 -5.57 -28.65
CA PHE A 389 -1.46 -4.88 -29.70
C PHE A 389 -0.64 -4.73 -30.99
N GLY A 390 0.63 -4.36 -30.90
CA GLY A 390 1.51 -4.21 -32.07
C GLY A 390 1.87 -5.55 -32.71
N GLY A 391 2.31 -6.53 -31.92
CA GLY A 391 2.83 -7.79 -32.43
C GLY A 391 1.76 -8.82 -32.78
N GLY A 392 0.66 -8.87 -32.02
CA GLY A 392 -0.44 -9.81 -32.25
C GLY A 392 -1.64 -9.19 -32.98
N GLY A 393 -1.84 -7.87 -32.86
CA GLY A 393 -2.94 -7.17 -33.53
C GLY A 393 -2.51 -6.61 -34.89
N VAL A 394 -1.73 -5.53 -34.87
CA VAL A 394 -1.36 -4.75 -36.07
C VAL A 394 -0.55 -5.61 -37.06
N SER A 395 0.43 -6.37 -36.58
CA SER A 395 1.28 -7.18 -37.46
C SER A 395 0.50 -8.30 -38.17
N MET A 396 -0.45 -8.93 -37.48
CA MET A 396 -1.34 -9.91 -38.10
C MET A 396 -2.29 -9.25 -39.11
N LEU A 397 -2.84 -8.08 -38.77
CA LEU A 397 -3.74 -7.32 -39.64
C LEU A 397 -3.06 -6.92 -40.95
N LEU A 398 -1.78 -6.54 -40.89
CA LEU A 398 -0.94 -6.19 -42.03
C LEU A 398 -0.36 -7.41 -42.77
N ARG A 399 -0.73 -8.64 -42.37
CA ARG A 399 -0.20 -9.90 -42.93
C ARG A 399 1.34 -10.04 -42.83
N LEU A 400 1.95 -9.41 -41.83
CA LEU A 400 3.39 -9.49 -41.55
C LEU A 400 3.78 -10.70 -40.69
N GLY A 401 2.79 -11.42 -40.14
CA GLY A 401 2.98 -12.56 -39.23
C GLY A 401 2.76 -12.20 -37.76
N ASN A 402 2.92 -13.19 -36.88
CA ASN A 402 2.79 -13.01 -35.43
C ASN A 402 4.14 -12.57 -34.83
N HIS A 403 4.25 -11.29 -34.49
CA HIS A 403 5.45 -10.70 -33.89
C HIS A 403 5.27 -10.39 -32.40
N THR A 404 4.33 -11.04 -31.72
CA THR A 404 3.98 -10.76 -30.31
C THR A 404 5.19 -10.82 -29.39
N ASP A 405 5.98 -11.89 -29.45
CA ASP A 405 7.08 -12.08 -28.49
C ASP A 405 8.24 -11.11 -28.76
N ALA A 406 8.55 -10.82 -30.04
CA ALA A 406 9.53 -9.81 -30.41
C ALA A 406 9.11 -8.41 -29.94
N MET A 407 7.84 -8.03 -30.16
CA MET A 407 7.31 -6.74 -29.72
C MET A 407 7.29 -6.63 -28.19
N LEU A 408 6.93 -7.70 -27.49
CA LEU A 408 7.00 -7.73 -26.03
C LEU A 408 8.42 -7.48 -25.53
N SER A 409 9.43 -8.16 -26.08
CA SER A 409 10.83 -7.93 -25.72
C SER A 409 11.26 -6.47 -25.92
N ILE A 410 10.93 -5.88 -27.06
CA ILE A 410 11.24 -4.46 -27.37
C ILE A 410 10.54 -3.53 -26.36
N THR A 411 9.23 -3.68 -26.17
CA THR A 411 8.47 -2.81 -25.27
C THR A 411 8.94 -2.91 -23.82
N LYS A 412 9.34 -4.11 -23.36
CA LYS A 412 9.87 -4.32 -22.01
C LYS A 412 11.20 -3.59 -21.82
N VAL A 413 12.14 -3.72 -22.78
CA VAL A 413 13.43 -3.02 -22.73
C VAL A 413 13.22 -1.51 -22.69
N ILE A 414 12.31 -0.97 -23.51
CA ILE A 414 11.94 0.46 -23.49
C ILE A 414 11.40 0.85 -22.11
N GLY A 415 10.48 0.06 -21.55
CA GLY A 415 9.88 0.32 -20.24
C GLY A 415 10.90 0.37 -19.11
N TYR A 416 11.86 -0.57 -19.11
CA TYR A 416 12.97 -0.58 -18.15
C TYR A 416 13.91 0.61 -18.36
N GLY A 417 14.25 0.94 -19.61
CA GLY A 417 15.09 2.09 -19.93
C GLY A 417 14.50 3.41 -19.45
N ILE A 418 13.19 3.62 -19.69
CA ILE A 418 12.48 4.81 -19.19
C ILE A 418 12.43 4.81 -17.65
N SER A 419 12.15 3.67 -17.02
CA SER A 419 12.14 3.56 -15.55
C SER A 419 13.50 3.89 -14.93
N ALA A 420 14.59 3.41 -15.54
CA ALA A 420 15.96 3.72 -15.12
C ALA A 420 16.28 5.21 -15.28
N LEU A 421 15.92 5.82 -16.41
CA LEU A 421 16.11 7.26 -16.64
C LEU A 421 15.32 8.11 -15.63
N VAL A 422 14.07 7.75 -15.34
CA VAL A 422 13.24 8.40 -14.32
C VAL A 422 13.91 8.26 -12.95
N CYS A 423 14.36 7.07 -12.57
CA CYS A 423 15.07 6.82 -11.31
C CYS A 423 16.32 7.71 -11.17
N LEU A 424 17.22 7.67 -12.16
CA LEU A 424 18.47 8.43 -12.15
C LEU A 424 18.22 9.94 -12.08
N ARG A 425 17.27 10.44 -12.87
CA ARG A 425 16.85 11.85 -12.83
C ARG A 425 16.32 12.22 -11.46
N LEU A 426 15.45 11.40 -10.87
CA LEU A 426 14.85 11.68 -9.58
C LEU A 426 15.87 11.62 -8.45
N LEU A 427 16.77 10.63 -8.43
CA LEU A 427 17.90 10.59 -7.50
C LEU A 427 18.74 11.87 -7.58
N TRP A 428 19.10 12.31 -8.78
CA TRP A 428 19.87 13.53 -8.97
C TRP A 428 19.12 14.78 -8.50
N THR A 429 17.85 14.93 -8.88
CA THR A 429 17.04 16.07 -8.44
C THR A 429 16.79 16.07 -6.94
N SER A 430 16.65 14.89 -6.33
CA SER A 430 16.53 14.73 -4.88
C SER A 430 17.82 15.07 -4.16
N PHE A 431 18.99 14.68 -4.70
CA PHE A 431 20.30 15.09 -4.19
C PHE A 431 20.48 16.61 -4.24
N ARG A 432 20.05 17.25 -5.33
CA ARG A 432 20.06 18.72 -5.48
C ARG A 432 18.99 19.42 -4.63
N GLY A 433 18.19 18.68 -3.86
CA GLY A 433 17.16 19.22 -2.97
C GLY A 433 15.94 19.81 -3.67
N ARG A 434 15.76 19.52 -4.97
CA ARG A 434 14.62 20.03 -5.76
C ARG A 434 13.34 19.22 -5.57
N ILE A 435 13.48 17.94 -5.21
CA ILE A 435 12.37 17.01 -4.97
C ILE A 435 12.64 16.26 -3.66
N GLU A 436 11.62 16.14 -2.81
CA GLU A 436 11.70 15.34 -1.60
C GLU A 436 12.00 13.87 -1.95
N PRO A 437 13.02 13.21 -1.37
CA PRO A 437 13.41 11.85 -1.76
C PRO A 437 12.29 10.82 -1.69
N LEU A 438 11.34 10.95 -0.76
CA LEU A 438 10.17 10.05 -0.69
C LEU A 438 9.19 10.24 -1.86
N THR A 439 9.04 11.47 -2.34
CA THR A 439 8.29 11.74 -3.58
C THR A 439 8.99 11.09 -4.76
N GLY A 440 10.32 11.27 -4.86
CA GLY A 440 11.14 10.65 -5.91
C GLY A 440 11.05 9.12 -5.90
N LEU A 441 11.11 8.50 -4.71
CA LEU A 441 10.94 7.05 -4.53
C LEU A 441 9.58 6.58 -5.04
N GLY A 442 8.51 7.26 -4.64
CA GLY A 442 7.16 6.88 -5.04
C GLY A 442 6.90 7.01 -6.55
N ILE A 443 7.39 8.07 -7.19
CA ILE A 443 7.32 8.22 -8.65
C ILE A 443 8.15 7.13 -9.34
N THR A 444 9.35 6.84 -8.83
CA THR A 444 10.23 5.81 -9.39
C THR A 444 9.60 4.43 -9.31
N LEU A 445 9.07 4.04 -8.14
CA LEU A 445 8.38 2.76 -7.97
C LEU A 445 7.10 2.69 -8.81
N GLY A 446 6.40 3.81 -9.00
CA GLY A 446 5.27 3.93 -9.93
C GLY A 446 5.69 3.70 -11.38
N ALA A 447 6.80 4.30 -11.82
CA ALA A 447 7.35 4.07 -13.15
C ALA A 447 7.73 2.60 -13.34
N VAL A 448 8.41 1.99 -12.37
CA VAL A 448 8.77 0.56 -12.42
C VAL A 448 7.54 -0.35 -12.49
N ALA A 449 6.49 -0.06 -11.72
CA ALA A 449 5.26 -0.84 -11.74
C ALA A 449 4.48 -0.67 -13.06
N LEU A 450 4.33 0.57 -13.54
CA LEU A 450 3.53 0.90 -14.72
C LEU A 450 4.26 0.58 -16.04
N LEU A 451 5.57 0.72 -16.08
CA LEU A 451 6.37 0.45 -17.28
C LEU A 451 7.00 -0.95 -17.25
N GLY A 452 6.80 -1.67 -16.14
CA GLY A 452 7.16 -3.07 -16.02
C GLY A 452 6.29 -3.97 -16.90
N PRO A 453 6.74 -5.21 -17.14
CA PRO A 453 6.03 -6.18 -17.96
C PRO A 453 4.72 -6.67 -17.35
N VAL A 454 4.61 -6.60 -16.02
CA VAL A 454 3.48 -7.11 -15.28
C VAL A 454 3.01 -6.05 -14.30
N LEU A 455 1.73 -5.72 -14.37
CA LEU A 455 1.05 -4.85 -13.44
C LEU A 455 -0.13 -5.58 -12.82
N HIS A 456 -0.12 -5.66 -11.49
CA HIS A 456 -1.23 -6.14 -10.68
C HIS A 456 -1.76 -5.01 -9.79
N PRO A 457 -3.03 -5.07 -9.34
CA PRO A 457 -3.66 -4.03 -8.51
C PRO A 457 -2.82 -3.55 -7.33
N TRP A 458 -2.16 -4.47 -6.65
CA TRP A 458 -1.40 -4.19 -5.43
C TRP A 458 -0.01 -3.61 -5.70
N TYR A 459 0.51 -3.64 -6.93
CA TYR A 459 1.78 -2.97 -7.28
C TYR A 459 1.65 -1.44 -7.20
N LEU A 460 0.44 -0.90 -7.34
CA LEU A 460 0.17 0.52 -7.15
C LEU A 460 0.52 0.99 -5.73
N LEU A 461 0.54 0.08 -4.75
CA LEU A 461 0.92 0.38 -3.37
C LEU A 461 2.38 0.82 -3.25
N TRP A 462 3.26 0.35 -4.16
CA TRP A 462 4.68 0.71 -4.16
C TRP A 462 4.88 2.21 -4.38
N ALA A 463 4.10 2.78 -5.31
CA ALA A 463 4.10 4.22 -5.57
C ALA A 463 3.29 4.98 -4.51
N LEU A 464 2.13 4.43 -4.15
CA LEU A 464 1.16 5.07 -3.28
C LEU A 464 1.75 5.42 -1.92
N ALA A 465 2.43 4.49 -1.24
CA ALA A 465 2.79 4.76 0.16
C ALA A 465 3.85 5.86 0.31
N PRO A 466 4.96 5.88 -0.46
CA PRO A 466 5.91 6.99 -0.43
C PRO A 466 5.28 8.32 -0.88
N LEU A 467 4.40 8.32 -1.89
CA LEU A 467 3.72 9.54 -2.34
C LEU A 467 2.73 10.07 -1.29
N ALA A 468 1.95 9.19 -0.67
CA ALA A 468 0.95 9.56 0.33
C ALA A 468 1.57 10.14 1.61
N VAL A 469 2.82 9.79 1.94
CA VAL A 469 3.54 10.40 3.07
C VAL A 469 4.27 11.69 2.69
N SER A 470 4.48 11.97 1.39
CA SER A 470 5.37 13.06 0.95
C SER A 470 4.70 14.17 0.15
N THR A 471 3.48 13.95 -0.34
CA THR A 471 2.77 14.89 -1.22
C THR A 471 1.46 15.37 -0.62
N ASN A 472 1.29 16.70 -0.54
CA ASN A 472 0.03 17.35 -0.15
C ASN A 472 -0.76 17.93 -1.35
N ASP A 473 -0.44 17.49 -2.57
CA ASP A 473 -1.14 17.90 -3.79
C ASP A 473 -2.59 17.33 -3.83
N SER A 474 -3.55 18.20 -4.10
CA SER A 474 -4.96 17.83 -4.24
C SER A 474 -5.24 16.96 -5.46
N ARG A 475 -4.53 17.18 -6.58
CA ARG A 475 -4.65 16.38 -7.81
C ARG A 475 -4.18 14.95 -7.57
N PHE A 476 -3.01 14.80 -6.95
CA PHE A 476 -2.49 13.49 -6.54
C PHE A 476 -3.51 12.74 -5.67
N ARG A 477 -4.08 13.41 -4.66
CA ARG A 477 -5.08 12.79 -3.78
C ARG A 477 -6.31 12.34 -4.56
N VAL A 478 -6.90 13.20 -5.39
CA VAL A 478 -8.12 12.86 -6.14
C VAL A 478 -7.87 11.70 -7.08
N VAL A 479 -6.77 11.72 -7.84
CA VAL A 479 -6.38 10.64 -8.75
C VAL A 479 -6.16 9.34 -7.99
N THR A 480 -5.41 9.40 -6.89
CA THR A 480 -5.16 8.24 -6.03
C THR A 480 -6.45 7.66 -5.45
N ILE A 481 -7.39 8.51 -5.04
CA ILE A 481 -8.68 8.08 -4.51
C ILE A 481 -9.49 7.36 -5.58
N ALA A 482 -9.58 7.95 -6.78
CA ALA A 482 -10.30 7.37 -7.90
C ALA A 482 -9.69 6.03 -8.33
N ILE A 483 -8.35 5.97 -8.47
CA ILE A 483 -7.63 4.74 -8.83
C ILE A 483 -7.83 3.69 -7.75
N SER A 484 -7.64 4.02 -6.46
CA SER A 484 -7.79 3.05 -5.36
C SER A 484 -9.20 2.47 -5.29
N ALA A 485 -10.23 3.32 -5.41
CA ALA A 485 -11.62 2.88 -5.39
C ALA A 485 -11.98 2.01 -6.60
N SER A 486 -11.45 2.34 -7.79
CA SER A 486 -11.74 1.59 -9.02
C SER A 486 -10.99 0.27 -9.06
N VAL A 487 -9.67 0.30 -8.80
CA VAL A 487 -8.79 -0.86 -8.88
C VAL A 487 -9.12 -1.91 -7.82
N ALA A 488 -9.54 -1.49 -6.63
CA ALA A 488 -10.01 -2.40 -5.59
C ALA A 488 -11.25 -3.22 -6.00
N LEU A 489 -11.98 -2.79 -7.04
CA LEU A 489 -13.17 -3.46 -7.58
C LEU A 489 -12.91 -4.16 -8.92
N LEU A 490 -11.65 -4.23 -9.39
CA LEU A 490 -11.35 -4.86 -10.69
C LEU A 490 -11.19 -6.38 -10.61
N VAL A 491 -10.70 -6.91 -9.49
CA VAL A 491 -10.35 -8.33 -9.36
C VAL A 491 -11.45 -9.11 -8.64
N PRO A 492 -12.00 -10.16 -9.26
CA PRO A 492 -12.93 -11.04 -8.59
C PRO A 492 -12.30 -11.80 -7.41
N PRO A 493 -13.05 -12.06 -6.33
CA PRO A 493 -12.51 -12.64 -5.10
C PRO A 493 -12.01 -14.09 -5.14
N THR A 494 -12.22 -14.86 -6.22
CA THR A 494 -11.82 -16.28 -6.28
C THR A 494 -10.32 -16.51 -6.44
N GLY A 495 -9.57 -15.53 -6.95
CA GLY A 495 -8.16 -15.71 -7.30
C GLY A 495 -7.89 -16.74 -8.40
N ALA A 496 -8.93 -17.12 -9.16
CA ALA A 496 -8.85 -18.10 -10.24
C ALA A 496 -9.71 -17.68 -11.43
N GLY A 497 -9.42 -18.25 -12.60
CA GLY A 497 -10.18 -18.01 -13.83
C GLY A 497 -11.65 -18.48 -13.72
N TYR A 498 -12.49 -17.87 -14.56
CA TYR A 498 -13.92 -18.18 -14.70
C TYR A 498 -14.22 -18.90 -16.01
N VAL A 499 -13.29 -19.74 -16.48
CA VAL A 499 -13.47 -20.54 -17.69
C VAL A 499 -14.79 -21.32 -17.57
N LEU A 500 -15.68 -21.16 -18.57
CA LEU A 500 -17.06 -21.70 -18.61
C LEU A 500 -18.05 -21.17 -17.55
N ARG A 501 -17.67 -20.18 -16.74
CA ARG A 501 -18.52 -19.57 -15.69
C ARG A 501 -18.42 -18.04 -15.63
N TYR A 502 -18.05 -17.40 -16.74
CA TYR A 502 -17.87 -15.95 -16.84
C TYR A 502 -19.13 -15.16 -16.44
N TYR A 503 -20.32 -15.72 -16.70
CA TYR A 503 -21.62 -15.12 -16.34
C TYR A 503 -21.81 -14.89 -14.84
N MET A 504 -21.09 -15.62 -13.98
CA MET A 504 -21.22 -15.48 -12.52
C MET A 504 -20.80 -14.10 -12.02
N ILE A 505 -19.77 -13.50 -12.64
CA ILE A 505 -19.27 -12.18 -12.24
C ILE A 505 -20.32 -11.08 -12.46
N PRO A 506 -20.84 -10.85 -13.69
CA PRO A 506 -21.81 -9.77 -13.90
C PRO A 506 -23.08 -9.98 -13.10
N PHE A 507 -23.59 -11.21 -12.95
CA PHE A 507 -24.77 -11.46 -12.12
C PHE A 507 -24.54 -11.16 -10.64
N ALA A 508 -23.37 -11.54 -10.10
CA ALA A 508 -23.03 -11.22 -8.73
C ALA A 508 -22.85 -9.72 -8.50
N VAL A 509 -22.23 -9.01 -9.45
CA VAL A 509 -22.08 -7.55 -9.41
C VAL A 509 -23.46 -6.87 -9.46
N ILE A 510 -24.36 -7.29 -10.34
CA ILE A 510 -25.72 -6.75 -10.43
C ILE A 510 -26.48 -6.99 -9.12
N ALA A 511 -26.45 -8.21 -8.59
CA ALA A 511 -27.09 -8.54 -7.32
C ALA A 511 -26.53 -7.69 -6.16
N ALA A 512 -25.20 -7.53 -6.11
CA ALA A 512 -24.53 -6.68 -5.14
C ALA A 512 -24.95 -5.21 -5.26
N LEU A 513 -25.06 -4.68 -6.48
CA LEU A 513 -25.50 -3.31 -6.73
C LEU A 513 -26.96 -3.08 -6.30
N ILE A 514 -27.85 -4.04 -6.57
CA ILE A 514 -29.26 -3.99 -6.13
C ILE A 514 -29.32 -4.00 -4.60
N ALA A 515 -28.63 -4.95 -3.95
CA ALA A 515 -28.58 -5.03 -2.49
C ALA A 515 -27.97 -3.76 -1.88
N PHE A 516 -26.92 -3.23 -2.50
CA PHE A 516 -26.28 -1.98 -2.11
C PHE A 516 -27.23 -0.78 -2.21
N ALA A 517 -28.01 -0.69 -3.29
CA ALA A 517 -29.01 0.34 -3.50
C ALA A 517 -30.13 0.32 -2.44
N VAL A 518 -30.50 -0.87 -1.95
CA VAL A 518 -31.50 -1.04 -0.87
C VAL A 518 -30.96 -0.56 0.48
N ILE A 519 -29.68 -0.79 0.80
CA ILE A 519 -29.09 -0.39 2.09
C ILE A 519 -28.65 1.09 2.12
N LEU A 520 -28.32 1.69 0.97
CA LEU A 520 -27.77 3.03 0.90
C LEU A 520 -28.69 4.12 1.55
N PRO A 521 -30.03 4.10 1.36
CA PRO A 521 -30.95 5.03 2.02
C PRO A 521 -30.84 5.05 3.55
N LEU A 522 -30.51 3.92 4.18
CA LEU A 522 -30.38 3.81 5.64
C LEU A 522 -29.22 4.64 6.21
N THR A 523 -28.27 5.02 5.35
CA THR A 523 -27.11 5.84 5.70
C THR A 523 -27.32 7.34 5.43
N ARG A 524 -28.39 7.70 4.71
CA ARG A 524 -28.65 9.07 4.23
C ARG A 524 -28.76 10.04 5.41
N GLY A 525 -28.02 11.15 5.34
CA GLY A 525 -27.99 12.18 6.39
C GLY A 525 -27.21 11.81 7.65
N ARG A 526 -26.70 10.58 7.77
CA ARG A 526 -25.96 10.07 8.94
C ARG A 526 -24.47 9.82 8.68
N VAL A 527 -24.02 9.98 7.44
CA VAL A 527 -22.62 9.84 7.01
C VAL A 527 -22.11 11.13 6.36
N PRO A 528 -20.78 11.31 6.26
CA PRO A 528 -20.20 12.45 5.55
C PRO A 528 -20.66 12.46 4.08
N ARG A 529 -21.00 13.65 3.55
CA ARG A 529 -21.42 13.78 2.15
C ARG A 529 -20.24 13.62 1.19
N LEU A 530 -20.39 12.78 0.16
CA LEU A 530 -19.38 12.53 -0.87
C LEU A 530 -19.35 13.56 -1.99
N LEU A 531 -20.41 14.36 -2.16
CA LEU A 531 -20.46 15.44 -3.15
C LEU A 531 -20.46 16.80 -2.43
N PRO A 532 -19.72 17.81 -2.95
CA PRO A 532 -19.83 19.18 -2.45
C PRO A 532 -21.27 19.68 -2.62
N THR A 533 -21.82 20.36 -1.62
CA THR A 533 -23.07 21.12 -1.80
C THR A 533 -22.81 22.39 -2.61
N ARG A 534 -23.80 22.89 -3.36
CA ARG A 534 -23.72 24.18 -4.10
C ARG A 534 -23.18 25.34 -3.25
N ARG A 535 -23.43 25.33 -1.93
CA ARG A 535 -22.94 26.32 -0.97
C ARG A 535 -21.41 26.35 -0.81
N ASN A 536 -20.72 25.23 -1.06
CA ASN A 536 -19.25 25.14 -1.02
C ASN A 536 -18.57 25.57 -2.33
N ARG A 537 -19.31 25.78 -3.43
CA ARG A 537 -18.71 26.36 -4.64
C ARG A 537 -18.51 27.87 -4.50
N ALA A 538 -19.46 28.55 -3.87
CA ALA A 538 -19.38 30.00 -3.66
C ALA A 538 -18.21 30.45 -2.76
N THR A 539 -17.75 29.61 -1.83
CA THR A 539 -16.58 29.90 -0.98
C THR A 539 -15.24 29.50 -1.59
N VAL A 540 -15.24 28.71 -2.66
CA VAL A 540 -14.01 28.31 -3.39
C VAL A 540 -13.70 29.29 -4.52
N GLU A 541 -14.70 30.00 -5.03
CA GLU A 541 -14.51 31.10 -6.01
C GLU A 541 -14.13 32.43 -5.33
N SER A 542 -14.16 32.51 -3.99
CA SER A 542 -13.88 33.72 -3.23
C SER A 542 -12.55 33.71 -2.46
N HIS A 543 -11.65 32.75 -2.76
CA HIS A 543 -10.34 32.63 -2.12
C HIS A 543 -9.22 32.40 -3.13
#